data_AF-A0A4Z0RVF8-F1
#
_entry.id   AF-A0A4Z0RVF8-F1
#
_cell.length_a   1.000
_cell.length_b   1.000
_cell.length_c   1.000
_cell.angle_alpha   90.00
_cell.angle_beta   90.00
_cell.angle_gamma   90.00
#
_symmetry.space_group_name_H-M   'P 1'
#
loop_
_entity.id
_entity.type
_entity.pdbx_description
1 polymer ?
#
loop_
_entity_poly.entity_id
_entity_poly.type
_entity_poly.pdbx_seq_one_letter_code
_entity_poly.pdbx_strand_id
1 'polypeptide(L)' 'MTKFSEIKGFAFDLDGVITDTAKFHTQAWHALADQVNVTWTPELQESLKGIDRMGSLEMILKAGNKQDDYTHDEK' A
#
# COMPACT_ATOMS: atom_id res chain seq x y z
N MET A 1 37.43 -1.75 -9.47
CA MET A 1 36.65 -0.76 -8.70
C MET A 1 36.23 0.35 -9.64
N THR A 2 34.94 0.64 -9.71
CA THR A 2 34.39 1.76 -10.50
C THR A 2 34.81 3.07 -9.83
N LYS A 3 35.30 4.04 -10.60
CA LYS A 3 35.60 5.37 -10.07
C LYS A 3 34.30 6.15 -9.92
N PHE A 4 34.18 6.96 -8.86
CA PHE A 4 32.99 7.78 -8.66
C PHE A 4 32.67 8.69 -9.86
N SER A 5 33.71 9.17 -10.56
CA SER A 5 33.60 9.95 -11.80
C SER A 5 32.95 9.22 -12.99
N GLU A 6 32.80 7.89 -12.92
CA GLU A 6 32.20 7.06 -13.97
C GLU A 6 30.70 6.80 -13.73
N ILE A 7 30.18 7.17 -12.55
CA ILE A 7 28.76 7.01 -12.20
C ILE A 7 27.95 8.14 -12.85
N LYS A 8 26.97 7.77 -13.69
CA LYS A 8 26.14 8.74 -14.43
C LYS A 8 24.95 9.29 -13.63
N GLY A 9 24.58 8.64 -12.54
CA GLY A 9 23.47 9.07 -11.69
C GLY A 9 23.02 7.97 -10.73
N PHE A 10 22.11 8.33 -9.83
CA PHE A 10 21.46 7.43 -8.88
C PHE A 10 19.94 7.62 -8.96
N ALA A 11 19.21 6.51 -8.89
CA ALA A 11 17.77 6.52 -8.70
C ALA A 11 17.48 6.05 -7.27
N PHE A 12 16.65 6.81 -6.56
CA PHE A 12 16.24 6.49 -5.20
C PHE A 12 14.73 6.26 -5.21
N ASP A 13 14.31 5.22 -4.50
CA ASP A 13 12.92 5.07 -4.12
C ASP A 13 12.55 6.14 -3.07
N LEU A 14 11.26 6.37 -2.84
CA LEU A 14 10.79 7.30 -1.83
C LEU A 14 10.69 6.61 -0.46
N ASP A 15 9.88 5.55 -0.39
CA ASP A 15 9.54 4.88 0.86
C ASP A 15 10.74 4.10 1.40
N GLY A 16 11.07 4.31 2.68
CA GLY A 16 12.19 3.67 3.36
C GLY A 16 13.59 4.10 2.90
N VAL A 17 13.70 4.85 1.80
CA VAL A 17 14.99 5.36 1.27
C VAL A 17 15.16 6.85 1.53
N ILE A 18 14.22 7.68 1.06
CA ILE A 18 14.25 9.12 1.30
C ILE A 18 13.45 9.46 2.55
N THR A 19 12.33 8.78 2.80
CA THR A 19 11.51 8.98 3.99
C THR A 19 10.67 7.75 4.34
N ASP A 20 10.22 7.64 5.59
CA ASP A 20 9.34 6.56 6.04
C ASP A 20 7.86 6.94 5.85
N THR A 21 7.24 6.33 4.83
CA THR A 21 5.83 6.53 4.48
C THR A 21 4.94 5.32 4.76
N ALA A 22 5.51 4.15 5.02
CA ALA A 22 4.80 2.90 5.31
C ALA A 22 3.75 3.04 6.43
N LYS A 23 4.06 3.83 7.47
CA LYS A 23 3.11 4.11 8.57
C LYS A 23 1.86 4.88 8.11
N PHE A 24 2.01 5.78 7.14
CA PHE A 24 0.89 6.59 6.63
C PHE A 24 0.01 5.77 5.69
N HIS A 25 0.61 4.88 4.88
CA HIS A 25 -0.15 3.89 4.11
C HIS A 25 -1.00 3.00 5.01
N THR A 26 -0.39 2.47 6.08
CA THR A 26 -1.10 1.67 7.08
C THR A 26 -2.28 2.43 7.70
N GLN A 27 -2.07 3.69 8.11
CA GLN A 27 -3.14 4.52 8.69
C GLN A 27 -4.27 4.80 7.69
N ALA A 28 -3.95 5.12 6.44
CA ALA A 28 -4.94 5.38 5.40
C ALA A 28 -5.78 4.12 5.09
N TRP A 29 -5.12 2.96 4.98
CA TRP A 29 -5.81 1.70 4.72
C TRP A 29 -6.67 1.23 5.89
N HIS A 30 -6.21 1.43 7.12
CA HIS A 30 -7.02 1.17 8.31
C HIS A 30 -8.28 2.05 8.31
N ALA A 31 -8.12 3.34 8.06
CA ALA A 31 -9.25 4.27 7.99
C ALA A 31 -10.24 3.88 6.88
N LEU A 32 -9.76 3.41 5.73
CA LEU A 32 -10.62 2.90 4.67
C LEU A 32 -11.36 1.62 5.12
N ALA A 33 -10.66 0.67 5.73
CA ALA A 33 -11.27 -0.55 6.26
C ALA A 33 -12.40 -0.21 7.24
N ASP A 34 -12.20 0.77 8.13
CA ASP A 34 -13.23 1.26 9.04
C ASP A 34 -14.45 1.83 8.28
N GLN A 35 -14.21 2.65 7.24
CA GLN A 35 -15.28 3.23 6.42
C GLN A 35 -16.13 2.16 5.71
N VAL A 36 -15.49 1.10 5.22
CA VAL A 36 -16.17 0.01 4.53
C VAL A 36 -16.61 -1.11 5.47
N ASN A 37 -16.48 -0.95 6.79
CA ASN A 37 -16.82 -1.96 7.80
C ASN A 37 -16.09 -3.30 7.62
N VAL A 38 -14.80 -3.24 7.32
CA VAL A 38 -13.88 -4.39 7.24
C VAL A 38 -13.05 -4.45 8.52
N THR A 39 -12.97 -5.63 9.14
CA THR A 39 -12.11 -5.84 10.32
C THR A 39 -10.65 -5.70 9.94
N TRP A 40 -9.95 -4.75 10.56
CA TRP A 40 -8.50 -4.61 10.42
C TRP A 40 -7.76 -5.64 11.28
N THR A 41 -6.99 -6.54 10.67
CA THR A 41 -6.17 -7.52 11.38
C THR A 41 -4.67 -7.32 11.09
N PRO A 42 -3.78 -7.79 11.97
CA PRO A 42 -2.34 -7.78 11.71
C PRO A 42 -1.95 -8.50 10.41
N GLU A 43 -2.66 -9.59 10.08
CA GLU A 43 -2.43 -10.35 8.84
C GLU A 43 -2.84 -9.55 7.61
N LEU A 44 -3.97 -8.83 7.68
CA LEU A 44 -4.39 -7.93 6.61
C LEU A 44 -3.34 -6.83 6.41
N GLN A 45 -2.91 -6.17 7.49
CA GLN A 45 -1.87 -5.15 7.43
C GLN A 45 -0.57 -5.65 6.79
N GLU A 46 -0.10 -6.85 7.18
CA GLU A 46 1.12 -7.42 6.60
C GLU A 46 0.95 -7.72 5.10
N SER A 47 -0.22 -8.23 4.71
CA SER A 47 -0.51 -8.58 3.33
C SER A 47 -0.56 -7.38 2.37
N LEU A 48 -0.78 -6.16 2.89
CA LEU A 48 -0.86 -4.93 2.09
C LEU A 48 0.52 -4.31 1.80
N LYS A 49 1.60 -4.80 2.41
CA LYS A 49 2.94 -4.22 2.20
C LYS A 49 3.45 -4.49 0.78
N GLY A 50 3.89 -3.43 0.09
CA GLY A 50 4.45 -3.52 -1.25
C GLY A 50 3.43 -3.83 -2.35
N ILE A 51 2.13 -3.78 -2.02
CA ILE A 51 1.04 -3.92 -2.99
C ILE A 51 0.69 -2.54 -3.55
N ASP A 52 0.29 -2.49 -4.81
CA ASP A 52 -0.17 -1.28 -5.44
C ASP A 52 -1.52 -0.81 -4.84
N ARG A 53 -1.95 0.39 -5.22
CA ARG A 53 -3.16 1.01 -4.64
C ARG A 53 -4.41 0.17 -4.89
N MET A 54 -4.61 -0.31 -6.12
CA MET A 54 -5.83 -1.05 -6.47
C MET A 54 -5.81 -2.46 -5.90
N GLY A 55 -4.65 -3.14 -5.91
CA GLY A 55 -4.51 -4.43 -5.24
C GLY A 55 -4.79 -4.33 -3.74
N SER A 56 -4.31 -3.27 -3.09
CA SER A 56 -4.57 -3.02 -1.67
C SER A 56 -6.06 -2.83 -1.38
N LEU A 57 -6.76 -2.04 -2.19
CA LEU A 57 -8.21 -1.83 -2.07
C LEU A 57 -8.97 -3.15 -2.22
N GLU A 58 -8.69 -3.92 -3.27
CA GLU A 58 -9.35 -5.22 -3.50
C GLU A 58 -9.09 -6.22 -2.36
N MET A 59 -7.89 -6.22 -1.78
CA MET A 59 -7.57 -7.05 -0.63
C MET A 59 -8.38 -6.66 0.61
N ILE A 60 -8.54 -5.36 0.88
CA ILE A 60 -9.36 -4.85 1.98
C ILE A 60 -10.83 -5.24 1.76
N LEU A 61 -11.38 -4.98 0.56
CA LEU A 61 -12.77 -5.33 0.26
C LEU A 61 -13.02 -6.84 0.39
N LYS A 62 -12.11 -7.67 -0.14
CA LYS A 62 -12.20 -9.12 -0.05
C LYS A 62 -12.15 -9.62 1.39
N ALA A 63 -11.35 -8.99 2.27
CA ALA A 63 -11.29 -9.35 3.69
C ALA A 63 -12.65 -9.18 4.41
N GLY A 64 -13.50 -8.26 3.95
CA GLY A 64 -14.88 -8.09 4.46
C GLY A 64 -15.97 -8.72 3.61
N ASN A 65 -15.65 -9.48 2.57
CA ASN A 65 -16.60 -9.98 1.56
C ASN A 65 -17.40 -8.86 0.86
N LYS A 66 -16.74 -7.74 0.57
CA LYS A 66 -17.32 -6.52 -0.05
C LYS A 66 -16.81 -6.23 -1.45
N GLN A 67 -16.09 -7.16 -2.06
CA GLN A 67 -15.50 -6.97 -3.40
C GLN A 67 -16.55 -6.71 -4.49
N ASP A 68 -17.79 -7.18 -4.27
CA ASP A 68 -18.92 -7.03 -5.17
C ASP A 68 -19.89 -5.91 -4.75
N ASP A 69 -19.64 -5.24 -3.62
CA ASP A 69 -20.45 -4.13 -3.11
C ASP A 69 -20.22 -2.83 -3.90
N TYR A 70 -19.12 -2.76 -4.67
CA TYR A 70 -18.68 -1.57 -5.39
C TYR A 70 -18.42 -1.91 -6.86
N THR A 71 -18.91 -1.05 -7.75
CA THR A 71 -18.57 -1.07 -9.17
C THR A 71 -17.12 -0.65 -9.39
N HIS A 72 -16.59 -0.89 -10.59
CA HIS A 72 -15.23 -0.46 -10.94
C HIS A 72 -15.06 1.06 -10.84
N ASP A 73 -16.09 1.84 -11.17
CA ASP A 73 -16.04 3.31 -11.12
C ASP A 73 -16.14 3.86 -9.69
N GLU A 74 -16.62 3.06 -8.73
CA GLU A 74 -16.68 3.41 -7.30
C GLU A 74 -15.40 3.03 -6.54
N LYS A 75 -14.50 2.27 -7.17
CA LYS A 75 -13.20 1.82 -6.62
C LYS A 75 -12.07 2.75 -7.06
#